data_AF-A0A2E8S823-F1
#
_entry.id   AF-A0A2E8S823-F1
#
_cell.length_a   1.000
_cell.length_b   1.000
_cell.length_c   1.000
_cell.angle_alpha   90.00
_cell.angle_beta   90.00
_cell.angle_gamma   90.00
#
_symmetry.space_group_name_H-M   'P 1'
#
loop_
_entity.id
_entity.type
_entity.pdbx_description
1 polymer ?
#
loop_
_entity_poly.entity_id
_entity_poly.type
_entity_poly.pdbx_seq_one_letter_code
_entity_poly.pdbx_strand_id
1 'polypeptide(L)'
;MINYDNFTYKPSDYLKKDIINTLISMGTIVNNNDTKGVLFNKLLEKYKTLDKYSNDTLSILKIQKIIKKKNNISSLKGIGYINKDKCNNTEDFFSFEEINEIDDRYFFSYEDKNKFIWFFDIRSFNKLIEMEQPNPYTRDPIPSNVVKRAKKLTEKLKLNNNDNQVDLQLIKQTKEQIVKQKTVDLFASIEQAGYECNIVWFLNLHRDLLKKLYRNLEDLWNYRLPLTQEMKSRIAPPTGNVFSMRVNDVFRISNKQDLQSIILNEVSKFQGAVQEGDKKLGYMYFLIGLGMVSEECYYAHQWLMLANG
;
A
#
# COMPACT_ATOMS: atom_id res chain seq x y z
N MET A 1 -30.65 29.05 18.39
CA MET A 1 -30.95 29.47 17.00
C MET A 1 -32.42 29.20 16.76
N ILE A 2 -33.14 30.15 16.18
CA ILE A 2 -34.57 30.04 15.93
C ILE A 2 -34.76 29.18 14.68
N ASN A 3 -35.57 28.12 14.74
CA ASN A 3 -35.87 27.30 13.57
C ASN A 3 -36.94 27.98 12.71
N TYR A 4 -36.71 28.06 11.40
CA TYR A 4 -37.68 28.56 10.42
C TYR A 4 -38.99 27.75 10.43
N ASP A 5 -38.90 26.41 10.49
CA ASP A 5 -40.08 25.53 10.45
C ASP A 5 -41.02 25.72 11.66
N ASN A 6 -40.48 26.20 12.78
CA ASN A 6 -41.21 26.45 14.02
C ASN A 6 -41.36 27.96 14.32
N PHE A 7 -41.26 28.81 13.30
CA PHE A 7 -41.32 30.25 13.49
C PHE A 7 -42.78 30.73 13.68
N THR A 8 -43.07 31.37 14.82
CA THR A 8 -44.43 31.73 15.25
C THR A 8 -44.85 33.13 14.80
N TYR A 9 -43.95 33.89 14.15
CA TYR A 9 -44.15 35.28 13.70
C TYR A 9 -44.46 36.28 14.82
N LYS A 10 -44.34 35.88 16.09
CA LYS A 10 -44.60 36.73 17.26
C LYS A 10 -43.29 37.17 17.92
N PRO A 11 -43.01 38.48 18.03
CA PRO A 11 -41.78 38.96 18.67
C PRO A 11 -41.67 38.57 20.15
N SER A 12 -42.79 38.34 20.85
CA SER A 12 -42.83 37.94 22.26
C SER A 12 -42.12 36.61 22.51
N ASP A 13 -42.15 35.70 21.55
CA ASP A 13 -41.80 34.29 21.73
C ASP A 13 -40.29 34.04 21.68
N TYR A 14 -39.50 35.08 21.38
CA TYR A 14 -38.06 34.98 21.15
C TYR A 14 -37.27 35.93 22.03
N LEU A 15 -36.11 35.49 22.54
CA LEU A 15 -35.19 36.39 23.23
C LEU A 15 -34.38 37.20 22.22
N LYS A 16 -34.02 38.46 22.56
CA LYS A 16 -33.18 39.31 21.71
C LYS A 16 -31.85 38.61 21.33
N LYS A 17 -31.26 37.88 22.28
CA LYS A 17 -30.03 37.09 22.08
C LYS A 17 -30.20 36.01 21.01
N ASP A 18 -31.33 35.31 20.99
CA ASP A 18 -31.59 34.25 20.01
C ASP A 18 -31.78 34.79 18.60
N ILE A 19 -32.44 35.96 18.48
CA ILE A 19 -32.60 36.67 17.21
C ILE A 19 -31.23 37.09 16.67
N ILE A 20 -30.37 37.68 17.51
CA ILE A 20 -29.01 38.08 17.12
C ILE A 20 -28.19 36.87 16.66
N ASN A 21 -28.15 35.79 17.45
CA ASN A 21 -27.41 34.58 17.10
C ASN A 21 -27.88 33.97 15.77
N THR A 22 -29.19 34.00 15.53
CA THR A 22 -29.79 33.47 14.30
C THR A 22 -29.43 34.35 13.09
N LEU A 23 -29.56 35.68 13.20
CA LEU A 23 -29.15 36.61 12.14
C LEU A 23 -27.66 36.49 11.77
N ILE A 24 -26.78 36.36 12.77
CA ILE A 24 -25.34 36.16 12.56
C ILE A 24 -25.08 34.85 11.83
N SER A 25 -25.73 33.74 12.21
CA SER A 25 -25.58 32.45 11.53
C SER A 25 -26.03 32.48 10.05
N MET A 26 -26.91 33.42 9.70
CA MET A 26 -27.38 33.66 8.33
C MET A 26 -26.51 34.69 7.58
N GLY A 27 -25.37 35.10 8.15
CA GLY A 27 -24.46 36.07 7.56
C GLY A 27 -25.00 37.51 7.51
N THR A 28 -25.96 37.85 8.38
CA THR A 28 -26.52 39.21 8.44
C THR A 28 -25.69 40.06 9.40
N ILE A 29 -25.33 41.28 8.99
CA ILE A 29 -24.66 42.25 9.86
C ILE A 29 -25.66 42.74 10.92
N VAL A 30 -25.30 42.60 12.19
CA VAL A 30 -26.14 42.97 13.33
C VAL A 30 -25.47 44.06 14.15
N ASN A 31 -26.22 45.11 14.51
CA ASN A 31 -25.80 46.08 15.52
C ASN A 31 -26.41 45.69 16.87
N ASN A 32 -25.57 45.44 17.87
CA ASN A 32 -26.03 45.01 19.20
C ASN A 32 -26.90 46.06 19.91
N ASN A 33 -26.77 47.34 19.51
CA ASN A 33 -27.55 48.44 20.03
C ASN A 33 -28.96 48.51 19.43
N ASP A 34 -29.26 47.77 18.35
CA ASP A 34 -30.59 47.75 17.75
C ASP A 34 -31.64 47.21 18.75
N THR A 35 -32.87 47.75 18.68
CA THR A 35 -33.98 47.27 19.51
C THR A 35 -34.42 45.88 19.08
N LYS A 36 -35.02 45.12 20.01
CA LYS A 36 -35.53 43.77 19.74
C LYS A 36 -36.49 43.74 18.54
N GLY A 37 -37.35 44.76 18.40
CA GLY A 37 -38.28 44.88 17.27
C GLY A 37 -37.59 45.06 15.92
N VAL A 38 -36.55 45.92 15.85
CA VAL A 38 -35.77 46.12 14.63
C VAL A 38 -35.06 44.83 14.21
N LEU A 39 -34.45 44.12 15.16
CA LEU A 39 -33.80 42.83 14.92
C LEU A 39 -34.80 41.76 14.48
N PHE A 40 -35.98 41.73 15.09
CA PHE A 40 -37.03 40.79 14.71
C PHE A 40 -37.53 41.05 13.28
N ASN A 41 -37.72 42.31 12.88
CA ASN A 41 -38.11 42.65 11.51
C ASN A 41 -37.04 42.24 10.49
N LYS A 42 -35.75 42.42 10.81
CA LYS A 42 -34.65 41.92 9.97
C LYS A 42 -34.71 40.39 9.79
N LEU A 43 -35.01 39.66 10.86
CA LEU A 43 -35.16 38.20 10.81
C LEU A 43 -36.40 37.79 9.99
N LEU A 44 -37.51 38.48 10.17
CA LEU A 44 -38.76 38.26 9.45
C LEU A 44 -38.57 38.43 7.94
N GLU A 45 -37.89 39.50 7.51
CA GLU A 45 -37.58 39.72 6.09
C GLU A 45 -36.69 38.59 5.53
N LYS A 46 -35.71 38.10 6.29
CA LYS A 46 -34.92 36.93 5.88
C LYS A 46 -35.78 35.69 5.72
N TYR A 47 -36.68 35.42 6.65
CA TYR A 47 -37.56 34.25 6.57
C TYR A 47 -38.56 34.33 5.42
N LYS A 48 -39.11 35.51 5.13
CA LYS A 48 -39.92 35.74 3.93
C LYS A 48 -39.17 35.41 2.63
N THR A 49 -37.86 35.72 2.56
CA THR A 49 -37.08 35.32 1.37
C THR A 49 -36.96 33.80 1.21
N LEU A 50 -37.09 33.04 2.30
CA LEU A 50 -37.08 31.57 2.27
C LEU A 50 -38.43 30.99 1.82
N ASP A 51 -39.54 31.68 2.07
CA ASP A 51 -40.89 31.26 1.63
C ASP A 51 -40.95 31.02 0.11
N LYS A 52 -40.15 31.75 -0.67
CA LYS A 52 -40.02 31.57 -2.14
C LYS A 52 -39.65 30.12 -2.52
N TYR A 53 -38.90 29.43 -1.67
CA TYR A 53 -38.41 28.08 -1.92
C TYR A 53 -39.27 26.98 -1.29
N SER A 54 -40.41 27.34 -0.69
CA SER A 54 -41.33 26.40 -0.03
C SER A 54 -41.78 25.26 -0.97
N ASN A 55 -42.05 25.57 -2.24
CA ASN A 55 -42.44 24.60 -3.26
C ASN A 55 -41.28 23.66 -3.68
N ASP A 56 -40.03 24.07 -3.48
CA ASP A 56 -38.83 23.31 -3.85
C ASP A 56 -38.24 22.48 -2.70
N THR A 57 -38.91 22.45 -1.54
CA THR A 57 -38.43 21.78 -0.33
C THR A 57 -37.96 20.35 -0.57
N LEU A 58 -38.73 19.56 -1.35
CA LEU A 58 -38.37 18.17 -1.68
C LEU A 58 -37.08 18.07 -2.51
N SER A 59 -36.89 18.98 -3.47
CA SER A 59 -35.69 19.05 -4.30
C SER A 59 -34.47 19.46 -3.47
N ILE A 60 -34.62 20.45 -2.59
CA ILE A 60 -33.58 20.90 -1.66
C ILE A 60 -33.15 19.75 -0.74
N LEU A 61 -34.11 19.01 -0.15
CA LEU A 61 -33.81 17.86 0.70
C LEU A 61 -33.07 16.74 -0.06
N LYS A 62 -33.44 16.47 -1.31
CA LYS A 62 -32.71 15.51 -2.17
C LYS A 62 -31.27 15.96 -2.39
N ILE A 63 -31.04 17.22 -2.74
CA ILE A 63 -29.70 17.78 -2.94
C ILE A 63 -28.89 17.70 -1.65
N GLN A 64 -29.45 18.13 -0.52
CA GLN A 64 -28.79 18.05 0.79
C GLN A 64 -28.41 16.61 1.13
N LYS A 65 -29.28 15.62 0.87
CA LYS A 65 -29.00 14.20 1.10
C LYS A 65 -27.82 13.70 0.25
N ILE A 66 -27.76 14.10 -1.02
CA ILE A 66 -26.66 13.75 -1.93
C ILE A 66 -25.34 14.36 -1.44
N ILE A 67 -25.33 15.65 -1.10
CA ILE A 67 -24.14 16.35 -0.58
C ILE A 67 -23.66 15.73 0.73
N LYS A 68 -24.57 15.49 1.69
CA LYS A 68 -24.23 14.83 2.96
C LYS A 68 -23.62 13.43 2.73
N LYS A 69 -24.17 12.67 1.78
CA LYS A 69 -23.62 11.35 1.40
C LYS A 69 -22.21 11.49 0.80
N LYS A 70 -21.99 12.44 -0.12
CA LYS A 70 -20.68 12.69 -0.75
C LYS A 70 -19.63 13.11 0.27
N ASN A 71 -19.97 14.01 1.20
CA ASN A 71 -19.08 14.46 2.27
C ASN A 71 -18.68 13.29 3.20
N ASN A 72 -19.63 12.40 3.50
CA ASN A 72 -19.38 11.21 4.31
C ASN A 72 -18.59 10.11 3.58
N ILE A 73 -18.46 10.16 2.25
CA ILE A 73 -17.54 9.26 1.52
C ILE A 73 -16.16 9.91 1.46
N SER A 74 -16.09 11.19 1.12
CA SER A 74 -14.84 11.95 1.04
C SER A 74 -14.08 11.95 2.37
N SER A 75 -14.79 12.06 3.49
CA SER A 75 -14.18 11.95 4.83
C SER A 75 -13.60 10.56 5.12
N LEU A 76 -14.19 9.49 4.56
CA LEU A 76 -13.68 8.13 4.72
C LEU A 76 -12.44 7.90 3.86
N LYS A 77 -12.32 8.56 2.70
CA LYS A 77 -11.13 8.50 1.83
C LYS A 77 -9.91 9.20 2.42
N GLY A 78 -10.11 10.19 3.30
CA GLY A 78 -9.03 10.87 4.02
C GLY A 78 -8.54 12.14 3.35
N ILE A 79 -7.57 12.82 3.98
CA ILE A 79 -7.15 14.17 3.59
C ILE A 79 -6.46 14.23 2.22
N GLY A 80 -5.73 13.17 1.84
CA GLY A 80 -5.08 13.06 0.54
C GLY A 80 -6.08 13.05 -0.63
N TYR A 81 -7.33 12.65 -0.38
CA TYR A 81 -8.38 12.70 -1.41
C TYR A 81 -8.84 14.14 -1.68
N ILE A 82 -8.77 15.00 -0.66
CA ILE A 82 -9.15 16.42 -0.78
C ILE A 82 -8.02 17.18 -1.49
N ASN A 83 -6.77 16.83 -1.21
CA ASN A 83 -5.61 17.42 -1.83
C ASN A 83 -4.51 16.35 -1.99
N LYS A 84 -4.32 15.88 -3.24
CA LYS A 84 -3.36 14.83 -3.60
C LYS A 84 -1.92 15.26 -3.36
N ASP A 85 -1.60 16.56 -3.49
CA ASP A 85 -0.25 17.11 -3.30
C ASP A 85 0.25 17.01 -1.85
N LYS A 86 -0.66 16.73 -0.89
CA LYS A 86 -0.28 16.48 0.50
C LYS A 86 0.23 15.07 0.76
N CYS A 87 0.04 14.14 -0.19
CA CYS A 87 0.51 12.78 -0.05
C CYS A 87 2.04 12.71 -0.20
N ASN A 88 2.66 11.86 0.61
CA ASN A 88 4.10 11.66 0.66
C ASN A 88 4.60 10.58 -0.31
N ASN A 89 3.69 9.91 -1.01
CA ASN A 89 3.97 8.97 -2.08
C ASN A 89 3.13 9.32 -3.33
N THR A 90 3.68 9.04 -4.50
CA THR A 90 3.07 9.33 -5.81
C THR A 90 2.43 8.10 -6.45
N GLU A 91 2.70 6.90 -5.94
CA GLU A 91 2.24 5.62 -6.48
C GLU A 91 1.67 4.72 -5.37
N ASP A 92 0.76 3.82 -5.73
CA ASP A 92 0.30 2.76 -4.82
C ASP A 92 1.36 1.67 -4.66
N PHE A 93 1.56 1.18 -3.45
CA PHE A 93 2.61 0.21 -3.13
C PHE A 93 2.46 -1.16 -3.81
N PHE A 94 1.28 -1.43 -4.39
CA PHE A 94 0.90 -2.76 -4.85
C PHE A 94 0.48 -2.79 -6.31
N SER A 95 -0.31 -1.82 -6.76
CA SER A 95 -0.62 -1.69 -8.19
C SER A 95 0.45 -0.90 -8.95
N PHE A 96 1.30 -0.11 -8.26
CA PHE A 96 2.20 0.89 -8.85
C PHE A 96 1.49 1.94 -9.72
N GLU A 97 0.16 2.02 -9.67
CA GLU A 97 -0.58 3.08 -10.34
C GLU A 97 -0.28 4.41 -9.67
N GLU A 98 -0.04 5.42 -10.49
CA GLU A 98 0.19 6.77 -9.98
C GLU A 98 -1.10 7.34 -9.35
N ILE A 99 -0.91 8.24 -8.40
CA ILE A 99 -1.98 8.95 -7.65
C ILE A 99 -2.96 9.71 -8.57
N ASN A 100 -2.50 10.05 -9.78
CA ASN A 100 -3.30 10.73 -10.81
C ASN A 100 -3.97 9.77 -11.80
N GLU A 101 -3.50 8.53 -11.90
CA GLU A 101 -4.04 7.51 -12.80
C GLU A 101 -5.13 6.68 -12.13
N ILE A 102 -5.04 6.50 -10.81
CA ILE A 102 -6.04 5.76 -10.05
C ILE A 102 -7.43 6.41 -10.12
N ASP A 103 -8.47 5.61 -10.28
CA ASP A 103 -9.85 6.10 -10.19
C ASP A 103 -10.09 6.62 -8.77
N ASP A 104 -10.51 7.89 -8.68
CA ASP A 104 -10.88 8.56 -7.45
C ASP A 104 -11.80 7.71 -6.57
N ARG A 105 -12.67 6.85 -7.14
CA ARG A 105 -13.52 5.88 -6.45
C ARG A 105 -12.73 5.03 -5.46
N TYR A 106 -11.55 4.54 -5.83
CA TYR A 106 -10.71 3.64 -5.06
C TYR A 106 -9.67 4.35 -4.19
N PHE A 107 -9.56 5.67 -4.30
CA PHE A 107 -8.62 6.45 -3.51
C PHE A 107 -8.83 6.30 -2.00
N PHE A 108 -7.77 5.99 -1.27
CA PHE A 108 -7.71 6.02 0.17
C PHE A 108 -6.41 6.67 0.65
N SER A 109 -6.48 7.38 1.77
CA SER A 109 -5.30 7.95 2.41
C SER A 109 -5.45 7.98 3.92
N TYR A 110 -4.33 7.97 4.63
CA TYR A 110 -4.31 8.22 6.06
C TYR A 110 -3.03 8.94 6.51
N GLU A 111 -3.16 9.68 7.60
CA GLU A 111 -2.06 10.39 8.25
C GLU A 111 -1.44 9.50 9.32
N ASP A 112 -0.11 9.37 9.33
CA ASP A 112 0.63 8.60 10.32
C ASP A 112 0.92 9.42 11.60
N LYS A 113 1.65 8.80 12.54
CA LYS A 113 2.05 9.44 13.81
C LYS A 113 2.97 10.66 13.61
N ASN A 114 3.71 10.70 12.50
CA ASN A 114 4.66 11.73 12.15
C ASN A 114 4.05 12.83 11.25
N LYS A 115 2.73 12.82 11.05
CA LYS A 115 1.98 13.76 10.20
C LYS A 115 2.25 13.62 8.71
N PHE A 116 2.82 12.51 8.27
CA PHE A 116 2.91 12.18 6.84
C PHE A 116 1.61 11.53 6.37
N ILE A 117 1.18 11.88 5.16
CA ILE A 117 -0.05 11.40 4.56
C ILE A 117 0.31 10.40 3.48
N TRP A 118 -0.17 9.17 3.62
CA TRP A 118 0.12 8.08 2.69
C TRP A 118 -1.12 7.78 1.86
N PHE A 119 -0.97 7.78 0.54
CA PHE A 119 -1.98 7.40 -0.44
C PHE A 119 -1.91 5.89 -0.73
N PHE A 120 -3.07 5.30 -0.93
CA PHE A 120 -3.27 3.91 -1.30
C PHE A 120 -4.46 3.77 -2.23
N ASP A 121 -4.44 2.74 -3.07
CA ASP A 121 -5.66 2.10 -3.52
C ASP A 121 -6.33 1.38 -2.35
N ILE A 122 -7.62 1.63 -2.10
CA ILE A 122 -8.37 0.96 -1.03
C ILE A 122 -8.36 -0.57 -1.17
N ARG A 123 -8.28 -1.10 -2.40
CA ARG A 123 -8.18 -2.53 -2.70
C ARG A 123 -6.84 -3.08 -2.20
N SER A 124 -5.74 -2.45 -2.58
CA SER A 124 -4.38 -2.75 -2.10
C SER A 124 -4.30 -2.64 -0.57
N PHE A 125 -4.89 -1.57 -0.01
CA PHE A 125 -4.93 -1.35 1.44
C PHE A 125 -5.70 -2.44 2.19
N ASN A 126 -6.82 -2.91 1.64
CA ASN A 126 -7.58 -4.02 2.22
C ASN A 126 -6.76 -5.32 2.23
N LYS A 127 -5.94 -5.58 1.20
CA LYS A 127 -5.03 -6.74 1.18
C LYS A 127 -3.97 -6.65 2.26
N LEU A 128 -3.44 -5.46 2.48
CA LEU A 128 -2.48 -5.20 3.55
C LEU A 128 -3.11 -5.49 4.93
N ILE A 129 -4.36 -5.08 5.16
CA ILE A 129 -5.12 -5.41 6.38
C ILE A 129 -5.35 -6.93 6.51
N GLU A 130 -5.73 -7.61 5.42
CA GLU A 130 -5.98 -9.05 5.40
C GLU A 130 -4.72 -9.86 5.77
N MET A 131 -3.55 -9.41 5.32
CA MET A 131 -2.25 -10.05 5.58
C MET A 131 -1.60 -9.59 6.90
N GLU A 132 -2.29 -8.76 7.70
CA GLU A 132 -1.80 -8.19 8.95
C GLU A 132 -0.42 -7.50 8.81
N GLN A 133 -0.17 -6.88 7.67
CA GLN A 133 1.10 -6.21 7.39
C GLN A 133 1.11 -4.77 7.95
N PRO A 134 2.29 -4.22 8.28
CA PRO A 134 2.41 -2.81 8.62
C PRO A 134 2.32 -1.92 7.36
N ASN A 135 2.30 -0.60 7.54
CA ASN A 135 2.45 0.35 6.43
C ASN A 135 3.74 0.05 5.64
N PRO A 136 3.70 -0.03 4.30
CA PRO A 136 4.85 -0.44 3.50
C PRO A 136 5.97 0.62 3.47
N TYR A 137 5.63 1.88 3.69
CA TYR A 137 6.55 3.02 3.68
C TYR A 137 7.23 3.25 5.03
N THR A 138 6.50 3.07 6.14
CA THR A 138 7.02 3.36 7.49
C THR A 138 7.31 2.13 8.33
N ARG A 139 6.77 0.96 7.96
CA ARG A 139 6.80 -0.31 8.72
C ARG A 139 6.12 -0.23 10.10
N ASP A 140 5.41 0.85 10.37
CA ASP A 140 4.59 0.98 11.57
C ASP A 140 3.28 0.20 11.44
N PRO A 141 2.75 -0.34 12.56
CA PRO A 141 1.45 -0.99 12.57
C PRO A 141 0.34 0.01 12.20
N ILE A 142 -0.64 -0.45 11.44
CA ILE A 142 -1.76 0.40 11.02
C ILE A 142 -2.70 0.65 12.20
N PRO A 143 -3.02 1.93 12.51
CA PRO A 143 -3.93 2.25 13.60
C PRO A 143 -5.33 1.64 13.42
N SER A 144 -5.93 1.13 14.51
CA SER A 144 -7.22 0.43 14.46
C SER A 144 -8.38 1.30 13.95
N ASN A 145 -8.34 2.61 14.18
CA ASN A 145 -9.28 3.58 13.63
C ASN A 145 -9.17 3.68 12.10
N VAL A 146 -7.96 3.58 11.54
CA VAL A 146 -7.72 3.59 10.10
C VAL A 146 -8.26 2.31 9.47
N VAL A 147 -8.01 1.15 10.09
CA VAL A 147 -8.57 -0.15 9.64
C VAL A 147 -10.11 -0.11 9.63
N LYS A 148 -10.74 0.38 10.70
CA LYS A 148 -12.20 0.53 10.77
C LYS A 148 -12.73 1.47 9.68
N ARG A 149 -12.02 2.57 9.39
CA ARG A 149 -12.39 3.52 8.34
C ARG A 149 -12.30 2.91 6.95
N ALA A 150 -11.23 2.17 6.67
CA ALA A 150 -11.06 1.45 5.41
C ALA A 150 -12.18 0.43 5.19
N LYS A 151 -12.47 -0.43 6.18
CA LYS A 151 -13.58 -1.41 6.12
C LYS A 151 -14.93 -0.73 5.82
N LYS A 152 -15.22 0.38 6.49
CA LYS A 152 -16.45 1.17 6.26
C LYS A 152 -16.51 1.79 4.86
N LEU A 153 -15.37 2.21 4.30
CA LEU A 153 -15.29 2.71 2.93
C LEU A 153 -15.59 1.58 1.94
N THR A 154 -14.96 0.42 2.10
CA THR A 154 -15.18 -0.80 1.31
C THR A 154 -16.65 -1.21 1.28
N GLU A 155 -17.31 -1.25 2.43
CA GLU A 155 -18.75 -1.54 2.54
C GLU A 155 -19.61 -0.54 1.76
N LYS A 156 -19.32 0.77 1.87
CA LYS A 156 -20.08 1.81 1.16
C LYS A 156 -19.89 1.78 -0.34
N LEU A 157 -18.68 1.44 -0.80
CA LEU A 157 -18.35 1.34 -2.21
C LEU A 157 -18.93 0.07 -2.86
N LYS A 158 -19.44 -0.86 -2.03
CA LYS A 158 -19.94 -2.18 -2.46
C LYS A 158 -18.91 -2.89 -3.33
N LEU A 159 -17.65 -2.88 -2.88
CA LEU A 159 -16.58 -3.58 -3.57
C LEU A 159 -16.89 -5.07 -3.52
N ASN A 160 -17.08 -5.69 -4.68
CA ASN A 160 -17.41 -7.10 -4.81
C ASN A 160 -16.17 -7.89 -5.27
N ASN A 161 -16.24 -9.22 -5.23
CA ASN A 161 -15.14 -10.09 -5.71
C ASN A 161 -14.71 -9.82 -7.16
N ASN A 162 -15.56 -9.20 -8.00
CA ASN A 162 -15.21 -8.82 -9.36
C ASN A 162 -14.30 -7.58 -9.43
N ASP A 163 -14.43 -6.63 -8.50
CA ASP A 163 -13.47 -5.52 -8.35
C ASP A 163 -12.09 -6.08 -7.94
N ASN A 164 -12.08 -7.16 -7.15
CA ASN A 164 -10.87 -7.91 -6.76
C ASN A 164 -10.30 -8.83 -7.88
N GLN A 165 -11.03 -9.03 -8.98
CA GLN A 165 -10.61 -9.98 -10.04
C GLN A 165 -9.63 -9.34 -11.02
N VAL A 166 -9.77 -8.03 -11.27
CA VAL A 166 -8.73 -7.18 -11.89
C VAL A 166 -7.46 -7.19 -11.03
N ASP A 167 -7.61 -7.25 -9.71
CA ASP A 167 -6.48 -7.25 -8.77
C ASP A 167 -5.63 -8.51 -8.82
N LEU A 168 -6.16 -9.73 -9.08
CA LEU A 168 -5.31 -10.94 -9.15
C LEU A 168 -4.34 -10.94 -10.34
N GLN A 169 -4.76 -10.35 -11.46
CA GLN A 169 -3.90 -10.24 -12.64
C GLN A 169 -2.83 -9.15 -12.43
N LEU A 170 -3.22 -7.99 -11.89
CA LEU A 170 -2.28 -6.95 -11.46
C LEU A 170 -1.29 -7.51 -10.43
N ILE A 171 -1.75 -8.15 -9.35
CA ILE A 171 -0.91 -8.83 -8.35
C ILE A 171 0.11 -9.76 -8.98
N LYS A 172 -0.33 -10.57 -9.95
CA LYS A 172 0.54 -11.52 -10.62
C LYS A 172 1.59 -10.78 -11.46
N GLN A 173 1.20 -9.73 -12.17
CA GLN A 173 2.11 -8.86 -12.93
C GLN A 173 3.08 -8.10 -12.00
N THR A 174 2.59 -7.49 -10.92
CA THR A 174 3.39 -6.82 -9.88
C THR A 174 4.41 -7.77 -9.25
N LYS A 175 3.99 -8.98 -8.85
CA LYS A 175 4.91 -9.98 -8.30
C LYS A 175 5.99 -10.38 -9.31
N GLU A 176 5.61 -10.57 -10.57
CA GLU A 176 6.55 -10.89 -11.64
C GLU A 176 7.54 -9.74 -11.88
N GLN A 177 7.07 -8.50 -11.88
CA GLN A 177 7.91 -7.30 -11.98
C GLN A 177 8.85 -7.14 -10.79
N ILE A 178 8.38 -7.31 -9.55
CA ILE A 178 9.21 -7.25 -8.34
C ILE A 178 10.29 -8.34 -8.38
N VAL A 179 9.94 -9.56 -8.75
CA VAL A 179 10.91 -10.66 -8.89
C VAL A 179 11.91 -10.34 -9.98
N LYS A 180 11.47 -9.81 -11.13
CA LYS A 180 12.35 -9.42 -12.23
C LYS A 180 13.33 -8.33 -11.79
N GLN A 181 12.86 -7.28 -11.12
CA GLN A 181 13.71 -6.20 -10.62
C GLN A 181 14.74 -6.72 -9.62
N LYS A 182 14.32 -7.51 -8.61
CA LYS A 182 15.24 -8.14 -7.67
C LYS A 182 16.28 -9.04 -8.35
N THR A 183 15.88 -9.73 -9.41
CA THR A 183 16.80 -10.56 -10.19
C THR A 183 17.83 -9.69 -10.91
N VAL A 184 17.40 -8.59 -11.54
CA VAL A 184 18.30 -7.63 -12.18
C VAL A 184 19.30 -7.05 -11.18
N ASP A 185 18.83 -6.58 -10.02
CA ASP A 185 19.70 -5.99 -8.99
C ASP A 185 20.73 -6.99 -8.44
N LEU A 186 20.30 -8.24 -8.21
CA LEU A 186 21.17 -9.31 -7.73
C LEU A 186 22.21 -9.69 -8.79
N PHE A 187 21.80 -9.90 -10.04
CA PHE A 187 22.71 -10.31 -11.12
C PHE A 187 23.70 -9.19 -11.46
N ALA A 188 23.29 -7.93 -11.43
CA ALA A 188 24.22 -6.80 -11.53
C ALA A 188 25.25 -6.80 -10.40
N SER A 189 24.86 -7.16 -9.17
CA SER A 189 25.79 -7.31 -8.05
C SER A 189 26.78 -8.44 -8.26
N ILE A 190 26.35 -9.54 -8.90
CA ILE A 190 27.19 -10.68 -9.24
C ILE A 190 28.21 -10.32 -10.33
N GLU A 191 27.78 -9.59 -11.36
CA GLU A 191 28.66 -9.07 -12.42
C GLU A 191 29.73 -8.13 -11.87
N GLN A 192 29.35 -7.22 -10.97
CA GLN A 192 30.30 -6.32 -10.28
C GLN A 192 31.34 -7.10 -9.46
N ALA A 193 30.98 -8.27 -8.92
CA ALA A 193 31.90 -9.13 -8.21
C ALA A 193 32.89 -9.87 -9.15
N GLY A 194 32.63 -9.84 -10.46
CA GLY A 194 33.49 -10.35 -11.53
C GLY A 194 33.02 -11.65 -12.18
N TYR A 195 31.76 -12.06 -12.00
CA TYR A 195 31.20 -13.25 -12.65
C TYR A 195 30.27 -12.87 -13.80
N GLU A 196 30.41 -13.54 -14.94
CA GLU A 196 29.53 -13.31 -16.09
C GLU A 196 28.15 -13.92 -15.83
N CYS A 197 27.08 -13.14 -16.00
CA CYS A 197 25.75 -13.55 -15.56
C CYS A 197 24.65 -13.10 -16.50
N ASN A 198 23.60 -13.91 -16.62
CA ASN A 198 22.41 -13.53 -17.37
C ASN A 198 21.15 -13.85 -16.56
N ILE A 199 20.31 -12.82 -16.35
CA ILE A 199 19.05 -12.93 -15.60
C ILE A 199 18.12 -14.01 -16.18
N VAL A 200 18.21 -14.28 -17.49
CA VAL A 200 17.40 -15.27 -18.21
C VAL A 200 17.64 -16.67 -17.65
N TRP A 201 18.85 -16.99 -17.20
CA TRP A 201 19.20 -18.30 -16.63
C TRP A 201 18.37 -18.66 -15.40
N PHE A 202 17.93 -17.65 -14.64
CA PHE A 202 17.08 -17.83 -13.46
C PHE A 202 15.60 -17.58 -13.77
N LEU A 203 15.27 -16.54 -14.56
CA LEU A 203 13.89 -16.19 -14.87
C LEU A 203 13.17 -17.25 -15.70
N ASN A 204 13.88 -17.96 -16.58
CA ASN A 204 13.31 -19.02 -17.42
C ASN A 204 13.08 -20.34 -16.70
N LEU A 205 13.64 -20.53 -15.49
CA LEU A 205 13.45 -21.78 -14.76
C LEU A 205 11.97 -22.02 -14.47
N HIS A 206 11.51 -23.23 -14.78
CA HIS A 206 10.18 -23.67 -14.38
C HIS A 206 10.18 -24.08 -12.90
N ARG A 207 8.99 -24.22 -12.32
CA ARG A 207 8.78 -24.47 -10.89
C ARG A 207 9.61 -25.62 -10.34
N ASP A 208 9.69 -26.73 -11.05
CA ASP A 208 10.38 -27.93 -10.55
C ASP A 208 11.90 -27.76 -10.59
N LEU A 209 12.45 -27.03 -11.57
CA LEU A 209 13.86 -26.62 -11.55
C LEU A 209 14.17 -25.63 -10.43
N LEU A 210 13.26 -24.70 -10.11
CA LEU A 210 13.43 -23.79 -8.95
C LEU A 210 13.47 -24.56 -7.63
N LYS A 211 12.61 -25.59 -7.48
CA LYS A 211 12.65 -26.49 -6.32
C LYS A 211 13.96 -27.27 -6.23
N LYS A 212 14.45 -27.79 -7.36
CA LYS A 212 15.76 -28.45 -7.45
C LYS A 212 16.89 -27.48 -7.12
N LEU A 213 16.84 -26.24 -7.64
CA LEU A 213 17.81 -25.20 -7.35
C LEU A 213 17.90 -24.92 -5.86
N TYR A 214 16.76 -24.67 -5.21
CA TYR A 214 16.74 -24.44 -3.76
C TYR A 214 17.34 -25.64 -3.00
N ARG A 215 16.94 -26.87 -3.35
CA ARG A 215 17.51 -28.09 -2.74
C ARG A 215 19.02 -28.17 -2.94
N ASN A 216 19.52 -27.87 -4.14
CA ASN A 216 20.95 -27.92 -4.44
C ASN A 216 21.72 -26.86 -3.63
N LEU A 217 21.19 -25.65 -3.53
CA LEU A 217 21.79 -24.56 -2.75
C LEU A 217 21.80 -24.86 -1.24
N GLU A 218 20.70 -25.41 -0.74
CA GLU A 218 20.58 -25.87 0.66
C GLU A 218 21.58 -26.98 0.95
N ASP A 219 21.68 -27.99 0.07
CA ASP A 219 22.63 -29.09 0.19
C ASP A 219 24.09 -28.61 0.14
N LEU A 220 24.39 -27.71 -0.79
CA LEU A 220 25.71 -27.08 -0.91
C LEU A 220 26.08 -26.32 0.37
N TRP A 221 25.21 -25.43 0.83
CA TRP A 221 25.50 -24.54 1.97
C TRP A 221 25.56 -25.30 3.29
N ASN A 222 24.64 -26.23 3.53
CA ASN A 222 24.50 -26.89 4.82
C ASN A 222 25.37 -28.13 4.97
N TYR A 223 25.65 -28.86 3.88
CA TYR A 223 26.25 -30.19 3.97
C TYR A 223 27.52 -30.38 3.14
N ARG A 224 27.57 -29.92 1.87
CA ARG A 224 28.71 -30.23 0.99
C ARG A 224 29.91 -29.34 1.16
N LEU A 225 29.70 -28.03 1.34
CA LEU A 225 30.81 -27.10 1.43
C LEU A 225 31.46 -27.18 2.82
N PRO A 226 32.79 -27.28 2.93
CA PRO A 226 33.50 -27.36 4.21
C PRO A 226 33.60 -25.97 4.87
N LEU A 227 32.47 -25.30 5.04
CA LEU A 227 32.38 -23.97 5.64
C LEU A 227 32.22 -24.10 7.15
N THR A 228 33.17 -23.56 7.91
CA THR A 228 33.01 -23.38 9.36
C THR A 228 31.90 -22.36 9.62
N GLN A 229 31.32 -22.38 10.83
CA GLN A 229 30.27 -21.40 11.13
C GLN A 229 30.76 -19.95 11.11
N GLU A 230 32.04 -19.73 11.41
CA GLU A 230 32.66 -18.41 11.27
C GLU A 230 32.74 -17.97 9.80
N MET A 231 33.08 -18.88 8.89
CA MET A 231 33.07 -18.56 7.45
C MET A 231 31.64 -18.27 6.96
N LYS A 232 30.65 -19.07 7.41
CA LYS A 232 29.25 -18.84 7.07
C LYS A 232 28.77 -17.48 7.56
N SER A 233 29.09 -17.09 8.79
CA SER A 233 28.71 -15.77 9.34
C SER A 233 29.41 -14.61 8.66
N ARG A 234 30.62 -14.80 8.13
CA ARG A 234 31.31 -13.80 7.31
C ARG A 234 30.68 -13.61 5.94
N ILE A 235 30.30 -14.71 5.27
CA ILE A 235 29.68 -14.70 3.94
C ILE A 235 28.22 -14.23 4.02
N ALA A 236 27.47 -14.61 5.05
CA ALA A 236 26.08 -14.23 5.27
C ALA A 236 25.82 -13.80 6.72
N PRO A 237 26.24 -12.58 7.11
CA PRO A 237 26.10 -12.11 8.48
C PRO A 237 24.64 -11.90 8.91
N PRO A 238 24.38 -11.89 10.23
CA PRO A 238 25.35 -12.05 11.32
C PRO A 238 25.63 -13.51 11.72
N THR A 239 24.78 -14.46 11.33
CA THR A 239 24.83 -15.85 11.83
C THR A 239 25.25 -16.88 10.80
N GLY A 240 25.24 -16.56 9.50
CA GLY A 240 25.51 -17.54 8.45
C GLY A 240 24.31 -18.42 8.07
N ASN A 241 23.13 -18.10 8.61
CA ASN A 241 21.91 -18.87 8.36
C ASN A 241 21.29 -18.50 7.01
N VAL A 242 21.60 -19.32 6.01
CA VAL A 242 21.06 -19.27 4.65
C VAL A 242 20.41 -20.61 4.32
N PHE A 243 19.36 -20.58 3.49
CA PHE A 243 18.58 -21.74 3.06
C PHE A 243 17.98 -22.55 4.23
N SER A 244 17.49 -21.85 5.26
CA SER A 244 16.99 -22.51 6.48
C SER A 244 15.57 -23.11 6.35
N MET A 245 14.84 -22.81 5.27
CA MET A 245 13.53 -23.42 5.03
C MET A 245 13.72 -24.89 4.63
N ARG A 246 12.93 -25.79 5.23
CA ARG A 246 13.01 -27.23 4.93
C ARG A 246 12.67 -27.47 3.47
N VAL A 247 13.45 -28.32 2.81
CA VAL A 247 13.23 -28.70 1.40
C VAL A 247 11.80 -29.18 1.16
N ASN A 248 11.24 -29.99 2.06
CA ASN A 248 9.85 -30.46 1.95
C ASN A 248 8.81 -29.34 1.93
N ASP A 249 9.04 -28.25 2.67
CA ASP A 249 8.13 -27.10 2.70
C ASP A 249 8.21 -26.33 1.39
N VAL A 250 9.42 -26.13 0.86
CA VAL A 250 9.65 -25.54 -0.48
C VAL A 250 8.99 -26.37 -1.58
N PHE A 251 9.05 -27.69 -1.48
CA PHE A 251 8.44 -28.60 -2.46
C PHE A 251 6.90 -28.53 -2.48
N ARG A 252 6.26 -28.07 -1.40
CA ARG A 252 4.80 -27.86 -1.35
C ARG A 252 4.36 -26.56 -2.03
N ILE A 253 5.28 -25.63 -2.29
CA ILE A 253 4.96 -24.36 -2.93
C ILE A 253 4.56 -24.59 -4.39
N SER A 254 3.42 -24.02 -4.77
CA SER A 254 2.85 -24.17 -6.12
C SER A 254 3.15 -22.98 -7.03
N ASN A 255 3.35 -21.79 -6.46
CA ASN A 255 3.57 -20.54 -7.19
C ASN A 255 5.05 -20.36 -7.57
N LYS A 256 5.34 -20.01 -8.84
CA LYS A 256 6.70 -19.81 -9.35
C LYS A 256 7.38 -18.59 -8.75
N GLN A 257 6.68 -17.46 -8.70
CA GLN A 257 7.20 -16.17 -8.21
C GLN A 257 7.52 -16.23 -6.72
N ASP A 258 6.75 -16.97 -5.92
CA ASP A 258 7.03 -17.17 -4.50
C ASP A 258 8.33 -17.98 -4.30
N LEU A 259 8.56 -19.03 -5.11
CA LEU A 259 9.84 -19.77 -5.10
C LEU A 259 11.01 -18.90 -5.52
N GLN A 260 10.85 -18.10 -6.58
CA GLN A 260 11.88 -17.17 -7.02
C GLN A 260 12.22 -16.17 -5.92
N SER A 261 11.20 -15.60 -5.26
CA SER A 261 11.38 -14.66 -4.16
C SER A 261 12.13 -15.28 -2.98
N ILE A 262 11.83 -16.53 -2.62
CA ILE A 262 12.54 -17.25 -1.55
C ILE A 262 14.02 -17.39 -1.91
N ILE A 263 14.35 -17.88 -3.10
CA ILE A 263 15.73 -18.08 -3.52
C ILE A 263 16.47 -16.74 -3.58
N LEU A 264 15.88 -15.72 -4.20
CA LEU A 264 16.48 -14.38 -4.28
C LEU A 264 16.74 -13.79 -2.90
N ASN A 265 15.79 -13.87 -1.96
CA ASN A 265 15.98 -13.35 -0.61
C ASN A 265 17.10 -14.07 0.15
N GLU A 266 17.27 -15.38 -0.05
CA GLU A 266 18.36 -16.13 0.57
C GLU A 266 19.72 -15.73 -0.01
N VAL A 267 19.83 -15.63 -1.34
CA VAL A 267 21.09 -15.27 -2.02
C VAL A 267 21.46 -13.80 -1.80
N SER A 268 20.48 -12.90 -1.69
CA SER A 268 20.72 -11.48 -1.37
C SER A 268 21.39 -11.28 -0.01
N LYS A 269 21.33 -12.25 0.91
CA LYS A 269 22.07 -12.17 2.19
C LYS A 269 23.59 -12.06 1.97
N PHE A 270 24.11 -12.60 0.87
CA PHE A 270 25.54 -12.50 0.53
C PHE A 270 25.98 -11.07 0.21
N GLN A 271 25.05 -10.16 -0.15
CA GLN A 271 25.38 -8.74 -0.33
C GLN A 271 25.89 -8.10 0.97
N GLY A 272 25.51 -8.65 2.12
CA GLY A 272 25.96 -8.18 3.44
C GLY A 272 27.30 -8.73 3.89
N ALA A 273 27.99 -9.54 3.08
CA ALA A 273 29.24 -10.19 3.48
C ALA A 273 30.29 -9.18 4.02
N VAL A 274 31.10 -9.63 4.97
CA VAL A 274 32.06 -8.77 5.69
C VAL A 274 33.18 -8.26 4.78
N GLN A 275 33.60 -9.07 3.80
CA GLN A 275 34.65 -8.73 2.85
C GLN A 275 34.20 -9.03 1.41
N GLU A 276 34.80 -8.34 0.44
CA GLU A 276 34.51 -8.57 -0.97
C GLU A 276 34.87 -10.00 -1.43
N GLY A 277 35.91 -10.61 -0.85
CA GLY A 277 36.24 -12.01 -1.09
C GLY A 277 35.15 -12.98 -0.61
N ASP A 278 34.57 -12.72 0.56
CA ASP A 278 33.48 -13.51 1.13
C ASP A 278 32.20 -13.36 0.29
N LYS A 279 31.93 -12.14 -0.20
CA LYS A 279 30.84 -11.85 -1.13
C LYS A 279 30.98 -12.63 -2.44
N LYS A 280 32.17 -12.56 -3.05
CA LYS A 280 32.50 -13.32 -4.27
C LYS A 280 32.30 -14.81 -4.08
N LEU A 281 32.66 -15.34 -2.91
CA LEU A 281 32.51 -16.74 -2.60
C LEU A 281 31.04 -17.15 -2.47
N GLY A 282 30.21 -16.32 -1.82
CA GLY A 282 28.76 -16.52 -1.75
C GLY A 282 28.09 -16.58 -3.13
N TYR A 283 28.43 -15.65 -4.03
CA TYR A 283 27.93 -15.67 -5.40
C TYR A 283 28.42 -16.86 -6.22
N MET A 284 29.67 -17.27 -6.04
CA MET A 284 30.20 -18.47 -6.67
C MET A 284 29.37 -19.71 -6.30
N TYR A 285 29.02 -19.87 -5.02
CA TYR A 285 28.18 -20.99 -4.57
C TYR A 285 26.77 -20.94 -5.15
N PHE A 286 26.20 -19.74 -5.28
CA PHE A 286 24.94 -19.56 -5.99
C PHE A 286 25.03 -20.02 -7.45
N LEU A 287 26.09 -19.63 -8.17
CA LEU A 287 26.30 -20.01 -9.58
C LEU A 287 26.55 -21.52 -9.75
N ILE A 288 27.23 -22.17 -8.81
CA ILE A 288 27.34 -23.63 -8.79
C ILE A 288 25.95 -24.28 -8.71
N GLY A 289 25.10 -23.83 -7.78
CA GLY A 289 23.73 -24.33 -7.67
C GLY A 289 22.89 -24.06 -8.91
N LEU A 290 23.02 -22.86 -9.51
CA LEU A 290 22.30 -22.45 -10.72
C LEU A 290 22.74 -23.26 -11.94
N GLY A 291 24.04 -23.51 -12.12
CA GLY A 291 24.58 -24.33 -13.21
C GLY A 291 24.11 -25.79 -13.18
N MET A 292 23.71 -26.32 -12.01
CA MET A 292 23.13 -27.67 -11.92
C MET A 292 21.71 -27.77 -12.49
N VAL A 293 21.03 -26.64 -12.75
CA VAL A 293 19.65 -26.61 -13.26
C VAL A 293 19.49 -25.78 -14.54
N SER A 294 20.51 -25.02 -14.92
CA SER A 294 20.53 -24.16 -16.10
C SER A 294 21.77 -24.48 -16.95
N GLU A 295 21.55 -25.12 -18.09
CA GLU A 295 22.63 -25.49 -19.02
C GLU A 295 23.37 -24.27 -19.54
N GLU A 296 22.65 -23.18 -19.84
CA GLU A 296 23.26 -21.93 -20.30
C GLU A 296 24.24 -21.36 -19.25
N CYS A 297 23.86 -21.39 -17.97
CA CYS A 297 24.73 -20.98 -16.87
C CYS A 297 25.95 -21.91 -16.72
N TYR A 298 25.75 -23.22 -16.90
CA TYR A 298 26.81 -24.23 -16.81
C TYR A 298 27.88 -24.02 -17.88
N TYR A 299 27.48 -23.84 -19.14
CA TYR A 299 28.43 -23.65 -20.25
C TYR A 299 29.12 -22.28 -20.23
N ALA A 300 28.48 -21.25 -19.66
CA ALA A 300 29.10 -19.93 -19.50
C ALA A 300 30.30 -19.95 -18.53
N HIS A 301 30.35 -20.89 -17.59
CA HIS A 301 31.40 -20.97 -16.59
C HIS A 301 32.19 -22.27 -16.73
N GLN A 302 33.28 -22.24 -17.51
CA GLN A 302 34.14 -23.43 -17.72
C GLN A 302 34.64 -24.07 -16.41
N TRP A 303 34.84 -23.29 -15.33
CA TRP A 303 35.25 -23.80 -14.02
C TRP A 303 34.17 -24.61 -13.30
N LEU A 304 32.88 -24.46 -13.65
CA LEU A 304 31.81 -25.31 -13.11
C LEU A 304 31.94 -26.77 -13.58
N MET A 305 32.55 -27.00 -14.74
CA MET A 305 32.82 -28.36 -15.23
C MET A 305 33.80 -29.12 -14.33
N LEU A 306 34.71 -28.40 -13.66
CA LEU A 306 35.70 -28.98 -12.75
C LEU A 306 35.14 -29.19 -11.33
N ALA A 307 34.11 -28.45 -10.94
CA ALA A 307 33.51 -28.51 -9.61
C ALA A 307 32.46 -29.63 -9.45
N ASN A 308 31.92 -30.15 -10.55
CA ASN A 308 30.90 -31.21 -10.59
C ASN A 308 31.46 -32.59 -11.00
N GLY A 309 32.78 -32.72 -11.14
CA GLY A 309 33.48 -33.97 -11.46
C GLY A 309 33.91 -34.76 -10.23
#